data_AF-A0A0N0LAI9-F1
#
_entry.id   AF-A0A0N0LAI9-F1
#
_cell.length_a   1.000
_cell.length_b   1.000
_cell.length_c   1.000
_cell.angle_alpha   90.00
_cell.angle_beta   90.00
_cell.angle_gamma   90.00
#
_symmetry.space_group_name_H-M   'P 1'
#
loop_
_entity.id
_entity.type
_entity.pdbx_description
1 polymer ?
#
loop_
_entity_poly.entity_id
_entity_poly.type
_entity_poly.pdbx_seq_one_letter_code
_entity_poly.pdbx_strand_id
1 'polypeptide(L)'
;MSSLLVFPGQGAQQPGMLHRLPRETVSEASEVLGEDALLLDSAEALKSTRAVQLCLLIAGVAAARQLSLTADYVAGLSIGAYTAAVVAGALDFSDALHLVSLRGELMQQAYPQGYGMTAIIGLELATVEGLLAQVHSVDTPVYLANINADNQVVIAGSDGAMKAVAELAKARGAGLAKRLAVSVPSHCPLLDAPAKTLAEAFAKVQLKTPTLGYLSGSRARPVTRIEALRDDLAFNMCRVVDWRGTVQSAYERGVRLQIELPPGAVLTGLARRVFEQGTVMAFDGARLDTLQALLREEGSR
;
A
#
# COMPACT_ATOMS: atom_id res chain seq x y z
N MET A 1 18.89 1.72 -17.57
CA MET A 1 18.72 1.85 -16.10
C MET A 1 17.32 1.37 -15.78
N SER A 2 17.03 0.93 -14.56
CA SER A 2 15.72 0.32 -14.27
C SER A 2 14.67 1.32 -13.78
N SER A 3 13.41 0.97 -13.99
CA SER A 3 12.23 1.72 -13.58
C SER A 3 11.37 0.94 -12.58
N LEU A 4 10.64 1.66 -11.74
CA LEU A 4 9.74 1.13 -10.72
C LEU A 4 8.37 1.82 -10.80
N LEU A 5 7.31 1.03 -10.91
CA LEU A 5 5.95 1.50 -10.67
C LEU A 5 5.57 1.25 -9.21
N VAL A 6 5.08 2.27 -8.52
CA VAL A 6 4.59 2.14 -7.14
C VAL A 6 3.11 2.45 -7.02
N PHE A 7 2.41 1.68 -6.18
CA PHE A 7 0.97 1.80 -5.99
C PHE A 7 0.64 2.22 -4.54
N PRO A 8 -0.11 3.31 -4.34
CA PRO A 8 -0.40 3.84 -3.02
C PRO A 8 -1.34 2.94 -2.21
N GLY A 9 -1.26 3.12 -0.89
CA GLY A 9 -2.16 2.48 0.06
C GLY A 9 -3.33 3.39 0.46
N GLN A 10 -4.08 2.92 1.47
CA GLN A 10 -5.15 3.70 2.08
C GLN A 10 -4.64 5.03 2.66
N GLY A 11 -5.41 6.09 2.45
CA GLY A 11 -5.08 7.48 2.75
C GLY A 11 -4.91 8.34 1.49
N ALA A 12 -4.68 7.73 0.33
CA ALA A 12 -4.50 8.43 -0.95
C ALA A 12 -5.81 8.64 -1.74
N GLN A 13 -6.87 7.90 -1.41
CA GLN A 13 -8.17 7.97 -2.11
C GLN A 13 -8.76 9.37 -2.13
N GLN A 14 -9.52 9.68 -3.18
CA GLN A 14 -10.23 10.95 -3.36
C GLN A 14 -11.67 10.69 -3.81
N PRO A 15 -12.65 11.49 -3.34
CA PRO A 15 -14.01 11.38 -3.84
C PRO A 15 -14.08 11.57 -5.36
N GLY A 16 -14.82 10.68 -6.04
CA GLY A 16 -15.01 10.73 -7.49
C GLY A 16 -13.77 10.32 -8.33
N MET A 17 -12.78 9.65 -7.72
CA MET A 17 -11.55 9.25 -8.41
C MET A 17 -11.76 8.26 -9.57
N LEU A 18 -12.76 7.37 -9.49
CA LEU A 18 -13.06 6.38 -10.52
C LEU A 18 -13.71 7.00 -11.75
N HIS A 19 -14.44 8.11 -11.58
CA HIS A 19 -15.06 8.85 -12.69
C HIS A 19 -14.06 9.47 -13.66
N ARG A 20 -12.78 9.58 -13.28
CA ARG A 20 -11.70 10.14 -14.10
C ARG A 20 -10.95 9.08 -14.91
N LEU A 21 -11.28 7.80 -14.73
CA LEU A 21 -10.59 6.67 -15.34
C LEU A 21 -11.23 6.25 -16.68
N PRO A 22 -10.51 5.51 -17.53
CA PRO A 22 -11.09 4.84 -18.68
C PRO A 22 -12.25 3.93 -18.29
N ARG A 23 -13.35 4.01 -19.04
CA ARG A 23 -14.59 3.26 -18.77
C ARG A 23 -14.37 1.75 -18.76
N GLU A 24 -13.52 1.23 -19.62
CA GLU A 24 -13.29 -0.22 -19.79
C GLU A 24 -12.91 -0.91 -18.48
N THR A 25 -11.95 -0.36 -17.73
CA THR A 25 -11.50 -0.98 -16.46
C THR A 25 -12.54 -0.83 -15.35
N VAL A 26 -13.29 0.28 -15.33
CA VAL A 26 -14.38 0.49 -14.36
C VAL A 26 -15.54 -0.46 -14.65
N SER A 27 -15.92 -0.62 -15.92
CA SER A 27 -16.97 -1.55 -16.34
C SER A 27 -16.62 -3.01 -16.03
N GLU A 28 -15.39 -3.44 -16.33
CA GLU A 28 -14.90 -4.77 -15.95
C GLU A 28 -14.98 -4.98 -14.43
N ALA A 29 -14.60 -3.97 -13.63
CA ALA A 29 -14.71 -4.05 -12.19
C ALA A 29 -16.16 -4.16 -11.71
N SER A 30 -17.07 -3.37 -12.28
CA SER A 30 -18.50 -3.44 -11.96
C SER A 30 -19.11 -4.81 -12.30
N GLU A 31 -18.75 -5.37 -13.45
CA GLU A 31 -19.22 -6.70 -13.89
C GLU A 31 -18.74 -7.80 -12.95
N VAL A 32 -17.46 -7.79 -12.57
CA VAL A 32 -16.87 -8.78 -11.65
C VAL A 32 -17.48 -8.66 -10.26
N LEU A 33 -17.63 -7.45 -9.74
CA LEU A 33 -18.16 -7.22 -8.40
C LEU A 33 -19.69 -7.44 -8.31
N GLY A 34 -20.40 -7.37 -9.44
CA GLY A 34 -21.86 -7.43 -9.46
C GLY A 34 -22.53 -6.18 -8.89
N GLU A 35 -21.81 -5.06 -8.81
CA GLU A 35 -22.30 -3.76 -8.33
C GLU A 35 -21.67 -2.63 -9.15
N ASP A 36 -22.28 -1.44 -9.17
CA ASP A 36 -21.69 -0.29 -9.87
C ASP A 36 -20.47 0.24 -9.09
N ALA A 37 -19.28 0.02 -9.63
CA ALA A 37 -18.01 0.46 -9.03
C ALA A 37 -17.96 1.99 -8.82
N LEU A 38 -18.68 2.79 -9.63
CA LEU A 38 -18.74 4.24 -9.46
C LEU A 38 -19.46 4.67 -8.17
N LEU A 39 -20.22 3.78 -7.51
CA LEU A 39 -20.83 4.07 -6.22
C LEU A 39 -19.84 3.94 -5.05
N LEU A 40 -18.67 3.32 -5.28
CA LEU A 40 -17.67 3.04 -4.25
C LEU A 40 -16.81 4.26 -3.88
N ASP A 41 -16.79 5.31 -4.71
CA ASP A 41 -15.87 6.44 -4.55
C ASP A 41 -16.54 7.74 -4.07
N SER A 42 -17.80 7.68 -3.63
CA SER A 42 -18.43 8.81 -2.96
C SER A 42 -17.74 9.13 -1.62
N ALA A 43 -17.81 10.38 -1.15
CA ALA A 43 -17.21 10.76 0.12
C ALA A 43 -17.72 9.93 1.32
N GLU A 44 -18.98 9.49 1.27
CA GLU A 44 -19.55 8.59 2.28
C GLU A 44 -19.04 7.16 2.11
N ALA A 45 -19.04 6.62 0.87
CA ALA A 45 -18.55 5.27 0.60
C ALA A 45 -17.08 5.11 0.98
N LEU A 46 -16.24 6.14 0.77
CA LEU A 46 -14.82 6.13 1.14
C LEU A 46 -14.54 6.14 2.66
N LYS A 47 -15.57 6.14 3.52
CA LYS A 47 -15.41 5.77 4.94
C LYS A 47 -15.27 4.26 5.14
N SER A 48 -15.74 3.45 4.18
CA SER A 48 -15.62 2.00 4.17
C SER A 48 -14.22 1.57 3.73
N THR A 49 -13.58 0.70 4.52
CA THR A 49 -12.25 0.17 4.17
C THR A 49 -12.32 -0.69 2.90
N ARG A 50 -13.42 -1.44 2.71
CA ARG A 50 -13.69 -2.19 1.47
C ARG A 50 -13.71 -1.28 0.24
N ALA A 51 -14.51 -0.21 0.30
CA ALA A 51 -14.67 0.70 -0.83
C ALA A 51 -13.36 1.40 -1.19
N VAL A 52 -12.62 1.89 -0.19
CA VAL A 52 -11.31 2.52 -0.39
C VAL A 52 -10.34 1.56 -1.09
N GLN A 53 -10.24 0.32 -0.62
CA GLN A 53 -9.29 -0.64 -1.17
C GLN A 53 -9.63 -1.03 -2.62
N LEU A 54 -10.90 -1.23 -2.93
CA LEU A 54 -11.36 -1.49 -4.30
C LEU A 54 -11.06 -0.29 -5.21
N CYS A 55 -11.34 0.94 -4.76
CA CYS A 55 -11.06 2.14 -5.54
C CYS A 55 -9.57 2.27 -5.89
N LEU A 56 -8.68 2.00 -4.93
CA LEU A 56 -7.22 2.06 -5.13
C LEU A 56 -6.73 0.97 -6.10
N LEU A 57 -7.29 -0.24 -6.00
CA LEU A 57 -7.00 -1.32 -6.95
C LEU A 57 -7.41 -0.93 -8.38
N ILE A 58 -8.67 -0.51 -8.56
CA ILE A 58 -9.24 -0.15 -9.86
C ILE A 58 -8.45 1.00 -10.49
N ALA A 59 -8.18 2.07 -9.74
CA ALA A 59 -7.45 3.23 -10.24
C ALA A 59 -6.00 2.90 -10.65
N GLY A 60 -5.30 2.12 -9.82
CA GLY A 60 -3.92 1.74 -10.13
C GLY A 60 -3.82 0.81 -11.34
N VAL A 61 -4.73 -0.16 -11.49
CA VAL A 61 -4.78 -1.04 -12.67
C VAL A 61 -5.15 -0.24 -13.93
N ALA A 62 -6.13 0.64 -13.85
CA ALA A 62 -6.56 1.48 -14.98
C ALA A 62 -5.41 2.36 -15.48
N ALA A 63 -4.70 3.02 -14.57
CA ALA A 63 -3.56 3.89 -14.92
C ALA A 63 -2.37 3.08 -15.50
N ALA A 64 -2.09 1.91 -14.95
CA ALA A 64 -1.06 1.02 -15.49
C ALA A 64 -1.40 0.56 -16.91
N ARG A 65 -2.68 0.23 -17.20
CA ARG A 65 -3.15 -0.08 -18.55
C ARG A 65 -2.98 1.09 -19.52
N GLN A 66 -3.24 2.33 -19.06
CA GLN A 66 -3.03 3.54 -19.87
C GLN A 66 -1.55 3.82 -20.20
N LEU A 67 -0.63 3.50 -19.30
CA LEU A 67 0.81 3.65 -19.57
C LEU A 67 1.25 2.79 -20.76
N SER A 68 0.63 1.61 -20.94
CA SER A 68 0.89 0.65 -22.02
C SER A 68 2.37 0.28 -22.23
N LEU A 69 3.19 0.52 -21.21
CA LEU A 69 4.62 0.24 -21.15
C LEU A 69 4.92 -0.51 -19.87
N THR A 70 5.90 -1.41 -19.94
CA THR A 70 6.35 -2.21 -18.80
C THR A 70 7.51 -1.51 -18.09
N ALA A 71 7.45 -1.44 -16.76
CA ALA A 71 8.60 -1.14 -15.93
C ALA A 71 9.34 -2.42 -15.54
N ASP A 72 10.55 -2.29 -14.99
CA ASP A 72 11.35 -3.43 -14.55
C ASP A 72 10.85 -4.00 -13.21
N TYR A 73 10.38 -3.11 -12.33
CA TYR A 73 9.91 -3.45 -10.99
C TYR A 73 8.52 -2.87 -10.71
N VAL A 74 7.82 -3.52 -9.79
CA VAL A 74 6.58 -3.03 -9.20
C VAL A 74 6.61 -3.20 -7.67
N ALA A 75 6.00 -2.27 -6.95
CA ALA A 75 5.84 -2.36 -5.51
C ALA A 75 4.55 -1.67 -5.06
N GLY A 76 3.96 -2.11 -3.96
CA GLY A 76 2.73 -1.50 -3.45
C GLY A 76 2.77 -1.30 -1.95
N LEU A 77 2.28 -0.16 -1.49
CA LEU A 77 2.12 0.11 -0.06
C LEU A 77 0.79 -0.50 0.40
N SER A 78 0.83 -1.48 1.31
CA SER A 78 -0.37 -2.15 1.83
C SER A 78 -1.24 -2.72 0.70
N ILE A 79 -2.48 -2.24 0.54
CA ILE A 79 -3.40 -2.62 -0.52
C ILE A 79 -2.81 -2.45 -1.93
N GLY A 80 -1.91 -1.48 -2.14
CA GLY A 80 -1.23 -1.31 -3.43
C GLY A 80 -0.48 -2.56 -3.89
N ALA A 81 -0.13 -3.49 -2.99
CA ALA A 81 0.52 -4.76 -3.31
C ALA A 81 -0.33 -5.64 -4.24
N TYR A 82 -1.66 -5.56 -4.15
CA TYR A 82 -2.56 -6.27 -5.05
C TYR A 82 -2.50 -5.71 -6.47
N THR A 83 -2.50 -4.38 -6.60
CA THR A 83 -2.29 -3.73 -7.89
C THR A 83 -0.93 -4.09 -8.48
N ALA A 84 0.13 -4.08 -7.66
CA ALA A 84 1.46 -4.50 -8.10
C ALA A 84 1.46 -5.95 -8.61
N ALA A 85 0.79 -6.88 -7.91
CA ALA A 85 0.69 -8.27 -8.34
C ALA A 85 -0.10 -8.42 -9.66
N VAL A 86 -1.17 -7.64 -9.86
CA VAL A 86 -1.94 -7.62 -11.12
C VAL A 86 -1.08 -7.08 -12.26
N VAL A 87 -0.40 -5.95 -12.06
CA VAL A 87 0.45 -5.34 -13.09
C VAL A 87 1.68 -6.20 -13.40
N ALA A 88 2.18 -6.98 -12.43
CA ALA A 88 3.21 -7.98 -12.67
C ALA A 88 2.71 -9.25 -13.40
N GLY A 89 1.41 -9.32 -13.75
CA GLY A 89 0.81 -10.51 -14.37
C GLY A 89 0.72 -11.73 -13.45
N ALA A 90 0.91 -11.54 -12.14
CA ALA A 90 0.98 -12.62 -11.16
C ALA A 90 -0.38 -12.98 -10.55
N LEU A 91 -1.32 -12.02 -10.57
CA LEU A 91 -2.69 -12.16 -10.06
C LEU A 91 -3.66 -11.60 -11.12
N ASP A 92 -4.72 -12.33 -11.44
CA ASP A 92 -5.71 -11.83 -12.39
C ASP A 92 -6.58 -10.73 -11.74
N PHE A 93 -6.96 -9.71 -12.52
CA PHE A 93 -7.67 -8.53 -11.99
C PHE A 93 -9.01 -8.90 -11.36
N SER A 94 -9.74 -9.85 -11.93
CA SER A 94 -11.01 -10.35 -11.37
C SER A 94 -10.82 -10.99 -10.00
N ASP A 95 -9.80 -11.83 -9.85
CA ASP A 95 -9.47 -12.47 -8.57
C ASP A 95 -9.02 -11.43 -7.54
N ALA A 96 -8.23 -10.44 -7.99
CA ALA A 96 -7.82 -9.33 -7.14
C ALA A 96 -9.02 -8.55 -6.59
N LEU A 97 -10.04 -8.25 -7.41
CA LEU A 97 -11.25 -7.55 -6.97
C LEU A 97 -11.98 -8.33 -5.86
N HIS A 98 -12.18 -9.63 -6.03
CA HIS A 98 -12.83 -10.46 -5.00
C HIS A 98 -12.00 -10.57 -3.72
N LEU A 99 -10.69 -10.82 -3.84
CA LEU A 99 -9.79 -10.90 -2.69
C LEU A 99 -9.69 -9.57 -1.94
N VAL A 100 -9.66 -8.45 -2.66
CA VAL A 100 -9.59 -7.11 -2.07
C VAL A 100 -10.92 -6.72 -1.41
N SER A 101 -12.07 -7.08 -2.01
CA SER A 101 -13.37 -6.94 -1.37
C SER A 101 -13.38 -7.66 -0.01
N LEU A 102 -13.02 -8.95 -0.01
CA LEU A 102 -12.94 -9.76 1.21
C LEU A 102 -11.94 -9.19 2.22
N ARG A 103 -10.73 -8.81 1.78
CA ARG A 103 -9.71 -8.18 2.62
C ARG A 103 -10.25 -6.95 3.33
N GLY A 104 -10.90 -6.05 2.58
CA GLY A 104 -11.45 -4.82 3.12
C GLY A 104 -12.56 -5.07 4.14
N GLU A 105 -13.44 -6.04 3.89
CA GLU A 105 -14.49 -6.46 4.82
C GLU A 105 -13.94 -7.05 6.11
N LEU A 106 -13.01 -8.02 6.00
CA LEU A 106 -12.37 -8.65 7.15
C LEU A 106 -11.64 -7.63 8.02
N MET A 107 -10.89 -6.71 7.40
CA MET A 107 -10.19 -5.62 8.08
C MET A 107 -11.15 -4.68 8.82
N GLN A 108 -12.26 -4.31 8.17
CA GLN A 108 -13.25 -3.40 8.74
C GLN A 108 -14.00 -4.00 9.93
N GLN A 109 -14.28 -5.31 9.88
CA GLN A 109 -15.06 -6.02 10.89
C GLN A 109 -14.22 -6.43 12.11
N ALA A 110 -12.92 -6.65 11.94
CA ALA A 110 -12.06 -7.17 13.02
C ALA A 110 -11.99 -6.23 14.24
N TYR A 111 -11.90 -4.91 14.01
CA TYR A 111 -11.80 -3.89 15.06
C TYR A 111 -12.62 -2.66 14.69
N PRO A 112 -13.96 -2.69 14.89
CA PRO A 112 -14.83 -1.63 14.42
C PRO A 112 -14.63 -0.30 15.17
N GLN A 113 -14.16 -0.35 16.43
CA GLN A 113 -13.96 0.82 17.28
C GLN A 113 -12.86 0.59 18.32
N GLY A 114 -12.29 1.68 18.87
CA GLY A 114 -11.30 1.65 19.95
C GLY A 114 -9.87 1.33 19.51
N TYR A 115 -9.65 1.18 18.20
CA TYR A 115 -8.37 0.88 17.58
C TYR A 115 -8.16 1.78 16.36
N GLY A 116 -6.94 1.76 15.83
CA GLY A 116 -6.61 2.44 14.59
C GLY A 116 -5.11 2.54 14.40
N MET A 117 -4.69 3.66 13.79
CA MET A 117 -3.29 3.91 13.45
C MET A 117 -2.86 5.35 13.75
N THR A 118 -1.62 5.56 14.15
CA THR A 118 -1.04 6.89 14.42
C THR A 118 0.29 7.05 13.70
N ALA A 119 0.42 8.12 12.90
CA ALA A 119 1.70 8.48 12.27
C ALA A 119 2.58 9.24 13.26
N ILE A 120 3.86 8.88 13.33
CA ILE A 120 4.90 9.55 14.11
C ILE A 120 5.99 10.00 13.15
N ILE A 121 6.31 11.29 13.16
CA ILE A 121 7.30 11.93 12.29
C ILE A 121 8.32 12.68 13.15
N GLY A 122 9.59 12.55 12.80
CA GLY A 122 10.70 13.28 13.41
C GLY A 122 11.48 12.48 14.45
N LEU A 123 11.16 11.21 14.66
CA LEU A 123 11.94 10.32 15.53
C LEU A 123 12.51 9.15 14.73
N GLU A 124 13.68 8.68 15.12
CA GLU A 124 14.28 7.45 14.60
C GLU A 124 13.49 6.22 15.05
N LEU A 125 13.51 5.17 14.22
CA LEU A 125 12.81 3.91 14.46
C LEU A 125 13.10 3.32 15.84
N ALA A 126 14.37 3.23 16.23
CA ALA A 126 14.79 2.66 17.51
C ALA A 126 14.20 3.41 18.71
N THR A 127 14.01 4.74 18.60
CA THR A 127 13.35 5.52 19.65
C THR A 127 11.89 5.13 19.75
N VAL A 128 11.18 5.02 18.62
CA VAL A 128 9.76 4.62 18.61
C VAL A 128 9.58 3.20 19.13
N GLU A 129 10.46 2.26 18.78
CA GLU A 129 10.44 0.89 19.29
C GLU A 129 10.59 0.85 20.82
N GLY A 130 11.46 1.68 21.39
CA GLY A 130 11.59 1.82 22.85
C GLY A 130 10.30 2.34 23.50
N LEU A 131 9.61 3.30 22.87
CA LEU A 131 8.32 3.80 23.36
C LEU A 131 7.21 2.75 23.26
N LEU A 132 7.19 1.97 22.17
CA LEU A 132 6.26 0.86 22.00
C LEU A 132 6.45 -0.18 23.11
N ALA A 133 7.70 -0.58 23.38
CA ALA A 133 8.01 -1.54 24.45
C ALA A 133 7.59 -1.05 25.85
N GLN A 134 7.64 0.26 26.09
CA GLN A 134 7.22 0.87 27.36
C GLN A 134 5.70 0.85 27.55
N VAL A 135 4.93 1.03 26.47
CA VAL A 135 3.46 1.20 26.53
C VAL A 135 2.70 -0.10 26.26
N HIS A 136 3.27 -0.99 25.46
CA HIS A 136 2.62 -2.22 25.02
C HIS A 136 2.21 -3.10 26.20
N SER A 137 0.96 -3.56 26.17
CA SER A 137 0.45 -4.58 27.09
C SER A 137 -0.58 -5.47 26.37
N VAL A 138 -0.91 -6.60 26.98
CA VAL A 138 -1.95 -7.51 26.46
C VAL A 138 -3.32 -6.82 26.41
N ASP A 139 -3.65 -6.02 27.41
CA ASP A 139 -4.97 -5.34 27.51
C ASP A 139 -5.07 -4.10 26.61
N THR A 140 -3.96 -3.42 26.37
CA THR A 140 -3.88 -2.22 25.51
C THR A 140 -2.73 -2.36 24.52
N PRO A 141 -2.88 -3.21 23.50
CA PRO A 141 -1.78 -3.53 22.60
C PRO A 141 -1.48 -2.35 21.65
N VAL A 142 -0.21 -2.18 21.32
CA VAL A 142 0.29 -1.24 20.30
C VAL A 142 1.55 -1.81 19.63
N TYR A 143 1.65 -1.63 18.33
CA TYR A 143 2.68 -2.24 17.49
C TYR A 143 3.21 -1.24 16.46
N LEU A 144 4.42 -1.48 15.98
CA LEU A 144 4.90 -0.88 14.74
C LEU A 144 4.08 -1.45 13.57
N ALA A 145 3.67 -0.59 12.64
CA ALA A 145 2.83 -0.96 11.50
C ALA A 145 3.51 -0.62 10.16
N ASN A 146 4.08 0.58 10.03
CA ASN A 146 4.78 0.99 8.82
C ASN A 146 6.10 1.69 9.14
N ILE A 147 7.13 1.37 8.38
CA ILE A 147 8.40 2.10 8.32
C ILE A 147 8.41 2.80 6.96
N ASN A 148 7.97 4.07 6.93
CA ASN A 148 7.75 4.80 5.67
C ASN A 148 8.99 5.59 5.23
N ALA A 149 9.73 6.15 6.17
CA ALA A 149 11.03 6.79 5.98
C ALA A 149 11.87 6.69 7.26
N ASP A 150 13.15 7.09 7.20
CA ASP A 150 14.09 7.00 8.33
C ASP A 150 13.56 7.67 9.62
N ASN A 151 12.74 8.71 9.47
CA ASN A 151 12.13 9.45 10.56
C ASN A 151 10.59 9.52 10.47
N GLN A 152 9.95 8.60 9.74
CA GLN A 152 8.50 8.56 9.59
C GLN A 152 8.00 7.12 9.68
N VAL A 153 7.26 6.85 10.76
CA VAL A 153 6.68 5.54 11.02
C VAL A 153 5.19 5.66 11.33
N VAL A 154 4.48 4.54 11.26
CA VAL A 154 3.09 4.43 11.70
C VAL A 154 3.01 3.30 12.72
N ILE A 155 2.27 3.56 13.79
CA ILE A 155 1.93 2.56 14.81
C ILE A 155 0.46 2.18 14.68
N ALA A 156 0.11 0.96 15.09
CA ALA A 156 -1.27 0.47 15.10
C ALA A 156 -1.56 -0.20 16.44
N GLY A 157 -2.79 -0.07 16.95
CA GLY A 157 -3.15 -0.63 18.23
C GLY A 157 -4.42 -0.02 18.81
N SER A 158 -4.60 -0.19 20.12
CA SER A 158 -5.69 0.45 20.86
C SER A 158 -5.49 1.96 20.92
N ASP A 159 -6.60 2.72 20.91
CA ASP A 159 -6.55 4.19 20.94
C ASP A 159 -5.85 4.72 22.21
N GLY A 160 -6.05 4.06 23.35
CA GLY A 160 -5.40 4.41 24.61
C GLY A 160 -3.88 4.28 24.54
N ALA A 161 -3.38 3.12 24.07
CA ALA A 161 -1.95 2.87 23.95
C ALA A 161 -1.30 3.78 22.89
N MET A 162 -1.93 3.95 21.72
CA MET A 162 -1.41 4.87 20.70
C MET A 162 -1.34 6.31 21.20
N LYS A 163 -2.33 6.76 21.99
CA LYS A 163 -2.31 8.09 22.60
C LYS A 163 -1.15 8.23 23.58
N ALA A 164 -0.90 7.22 24.42
CA ALA A 164 0.24 7.24 25.34
C ALA A 164 1.59 7.29 24.60
N VAL A 165 1.76 6.48 23.54
CA VAL A 165 2.97 6.54 22.69
C VAL A 165 3.10 7.91 22.03
N ALA A 166 2.01 8.50 21.52
CA ALA A 166 2.04 9.81 20.89
C ALA A 166 2.49 10.93 21.84
N GLU A 167 2.05 10.91 23.09
CA GLU A 167 2.49 11.90 24.09
C GLU A 167 3.97 11.72 24.47
N LEU A 168 4.43 10.48 24.65
CA LEU A 168 5.85 10.21 24.87
C LEU A 168 6.71 10.60 23.67
N ALA A 169 6.23 10.36 22.44
CA ALA A 169 6.93 10.73 21.22
C ALA A 169 7.09 12.25 21.12
N LYS A 170 6.02 13.03 21.40
CA LYS A 170 6.09 14.49 21.45
C LYS A 170 7.10 14.97 22.51
N ALA A 171 7.09 14.36 23.70
CA ALA A 171 8.05 14.68 24.76
C ALA A 171 9.51 14.37 24.38
N ARG A 172 9.73 13.45 23.42
CA ARG A 172 11.05 13.13 22.85
C ARG A 172 11.40 13.95 21.60
N GLY A 173 10.60 14.94 21.24
CA GLY A 173 10.88 15.84 20.12
C GLY A 173 10.32 15.39 18.77
N ALA A 174 9.34 14.48 18.74
CA ALA A 174 8.61 14.19 17.50
C ALA A 174 8.01 15.47 16.91
N GLY A 175 8.30 15.76 15.64
CA GLY A 175 7.70 16.89 14.93
C GLY A 175 6.21 16.72 14.68
N LEU A 176 5.73 15.47 14.59
CA LEU A 176 4.30 15.15 14.49
C LEU A 176 4.00 13.81 15.15
N ALA A 177 2.89 13.74 15.89
CA ALA A 177 2.23 12.50 16.27
C ALA A 177 0.73 12.65 16.03
N LYS A 178 0.20 12.06 14.95
CA LYS A 178 -1.16 12.30 14.45
C LYS A 178 -1.92 11.00 14.22
N ARG A 179 -3.05 10.86 14.91
CA ARG A 179 -4.03 9.79 14.70
C ARG A 179 -4.57 9.88 13.26
N LEU A 180 -4.51 8.78 12.53
CA LEU A 180 -5.02 8.69 11.16
C LEU A 180 -6.54 8.52 11.19
N ALA A 181 -7.21 8.97 10.12
CA ALA A 181 -8.65 8.81 9.92
C ALA A 181 -8.98 7.39 9.45
N VAL A 182 -8.49 6.38 10.19
CA VAL A 182 -8.67 4.95 9.93
C VAL A 182 -8.91 4.27 11.29
N SER A 183 -9.94 3.44 11.38
CA SER A 183 -10.29 2.68 12.59
C SER A 183 -9.63 1.29 12.65
N VAL A 184 -9.12 0.80 11.52
CA VAL A 184 -8.49 -0.52 11.42
C VAL A 184 -7.02 -0.46 11.88
N PRO A 185 -6.58 -1.28 12.85
CA PRO A 185 -5.18 -1.37 13.26
C PRO A 185 -4.41 -2.28 12.28
N SER A 186 -4.14 -1.79 11.07
CA SER A 186 -3.48 -2.61 10.05
C SER A 186 -1.98 -2.81 10.30
N HIS A 187 -1.43 -3.82 9.63
CA HIS A 187 0.00 -4.17 9.60
C HIS A 187 0.57 -4.60 10.96
N CYS A 188 -0.27 -5.26 11.77
CA CYS A 188 0.15 -5.79 13.06
C CYS A 188 -0.58 -7.10 13.43
N PRO A 189 -0.13 -7.83 14.47
CA PRO A 189 -0.67 -9.14 14.86
C PRO A 189 -2.17 -9.18 15.18
N LEU A 190 -2.79 -8.02 15.46
CA LEU A 190 -4.24 -7.93 15.66
C LEU A 190 -5.02 -8.47 14.45
N LEU A 191 -4.47 -8.36 13.23
CA LEU A 191 -5.11 -8.86 12.02
C LEU A 191 -4.69 -10.29 11.64
N ASP A 192 -4.05 -11.06 12.52
CA ASP A 192 -3.63 -12.44 12.21
C ASP A 192 -4.81 -13.37 11.86
N ALA A 193 -5.93 -13.26 12.58
CA ALA A 193 -7.12 -14.06 12.29
C ALA A 193 -7.76 -13.68 10.93
N PRO A 194 -8.05 -12.40 10.66
CA PRO A 194 -8.41 -11.93 9.32
C PRO A 194 -7.47 -12.39 8.20
N ALA A 195 -6.15 -12.34 8.43
CA ALA A 195 -5.15 -12.78 7.47
C ALA A 195 -5.24 -14.28 7.16
N LYS A 196 -5.49 -15.12 8.16
CA LYS A 196 -5.70 -16.57 7.96
C LYS A 196 -6.95 -16.84 7.10
N THR A 197 -8.06 -16.16 7.37
CA THR A 197 -9.27 -16.27 6.53
C THR A 197 -9.00 -15.83 5.09
N LEU A 198 -8.23 -14.75 4.88
CA LEU A 198 -7.86 -14.34 3.53
C LEU A 198 -6.92 -15.36 2.86
N ALA A 199 -6.01 -15.98 3.61
CA ALA A 199 -5.12 -17.02 3.09
C ALA A 199 -5.90 -18.27 2.62
N GLU A 200 -7.01 -18.62 3.28
CA GLU A 200 -7.92 -19.68 2.83
C GLU A 200 -8.61 -19.32 1.51
N ALA A 201 -9.00 -18.06 1.31
CA ALA A 201 -9.57 -17.60 0.04
C ALA A 201 -8.55 -17.69 -1.11
N PHE A 202 -7.28 -17.36 -0.83
CA PHE A 202 -6.18 -17.51 -1.79
C PHE A 202 -5.94 -18.96 -2.24
N ALA A 203 -6.40 -19.97 -1.51
CA ALA A 203 -6.26 -21.38 -1.92
C ALA A 203 -7.06 -21.71 -3.19
N LYS A 204 -8.06 -20.89 -3.53
CA LYS A 204 -8.92 -21.05 -4.72
C LYS A 204 -8.44 -20.21 -5.91
N VAL A 205 -7.39 -19.40 -5.72
CA VAL A 205 -6.90 -18.43 -6.71
C VAL A 205 -5.63 -18.96 -7.37
N GLN A 206 -5.62 -18.95 -8.70
CA GLN A 206 -4.46 -19.35 -9.48
C GLN A 206 -3.51 -18.16 -9.63
N LEU A 207 -2.43 -18.17 -8.86
CA LEU A 207 -1.33 -17.22 -9.03
C LEU A 207 -0.35 -17.71 -10.11
N LYS A 208 0.27 -16.74 -10.78
CA LYS A 208 1.30 -16.94 -11.80
C LYS A 208 2.62 -16.38 -11.28
N THR A 209 3.73 -16.82 -11.87
CA THR A 209 5.04 -16.19 -11.60
C THR A 209 5.01 -14.75 -12.12
N PRO A 210 5.40 -13.74 -11.31
CA PRO A 210 5.50 -12.36 -11.77
C PRO A 210 6.40 -12.23 -13.00
N THR A 211 5.93 -11.53 -14.03
CA THR A 211 6.73 -11.19 -15.22
C THR A 211 7.62 -9.96 -14.99
N LEU A 212 7.26 -9.14 -13.99
CA LEU A 212 8.01 -7.98 -13.52
C LEU A 212 8.62 -8.26 -12.14
N GLY A 213 9.67 -7.54 -11.76
CA GLY A 213 10.26 -7.62 -10.44
C GLY A 213 9.30 -7.13 -9.35
N TYR A 214 8.54 -8.03 -8.73
CA TYR A 214 7.67 -7.69 -7.60
C TYR A 214 8.49 -7.51 -6.33
N LEU A 215 8.51 -6.30 -5.77
CA LEU A 215 9.13 -5.98 -4.48
C LEU A 215 8.08 -6.02 -3.37
N SER A 216 8.24 -6.94 -2.43
CA SER A 216 7.36 -7.05 -1.26
C SER A 216 7.60 -5.89 -0.30
N GLY A 217 6.53 -5.17 0.02
CA GLY A 217 6.52 -4.14 1.07
C GLY A 217 6.77 -4.69 2.47
N SER A 218 6.47 -5.96 2.71
CA SER A 218 6.63 -6.60 4.03
C SER A 218 8.04 -7.16 4.25
N ARG A 219 8.75 -7.48 3.16
CA ARG A 219 10.08 -8.10 3.18
C ARG A 219 11.19 -7.17 2.72
N ALA A 220 10.84 -6.02 2.13
CA ALA A 220 11.76 -5.08 1.49
C ALA A 220 12.68 -5.75 0.44
N ARG A 221 12.19 -6.80 -0.25
CA ARG A 221 12.96 -7.63 -1.18
C ARG A 221 12.10 -8.18 -2.31
N PRO A 222 12.70 -8.55 -3.45
CA PRO A 222 11.98 -9.24 -4.53
C PRO A 222 11.37 -10.56 -4.08
N VAL A 223 10.17 -10.86 -4.60
CA VAL A 223 9.52 -12.17 -4.45
C VAL A 223 9.33 -12.78 -5.83
N THR A 224 9.91 -13.96 -6.03
CA THR A 224 9.92 -14.66 -7.34
C THR A 224 9.15 -15.98 -7.34
N ARG A 225 8.83 -16.53 -6.15
CA ARG A 225 8.10 -17.79 -6.02
C ARG A 225 6.63 -17.55 -5.75
N ILE A 226 5.77 -18.32 -6.41
CA ILE A 226 4.31 -18.22 -6.32
C ILE A 226 3.83 -18.37 -4.87
N GLU A 227 4.38 -19.33 -4.11
CA GLU A 227 3.97 -19.56 -2.72
C GLU A 227 4.35 -18.39 -1.82
N ALA A 228 5.51 -17.79 -2.06
CA ALA A 228 5.97 -16.63 -1.31
C ALA A 228 5.16 -15.38 -1.65
N LEU A 229 4.70 -15.23 -2.90
CA LEU A 229 3.79 -14.16 -3.30
C LEU A 229 2.41 -14.32 -2.66
N ARG A 230 1.87 -15.55 -2.65
CA ARG A 230 0.60 -15.87 -1.98
C ARG A 230 0.64 -15.51 -0.51
N ASP A 231 1.70 -15.95 0.17
CA ASP A 231 1.96 -15.64 1.57
C ASP A 231 2.13 -14.13 1.81
N ASP A 232 2.87 -13.45 0.95
CA ASP A 232 3.07 -12.00 1.05
C ASP A 232 1.75 -11.24 0.96
N LEU A 233 0.90 -11.53 -0.04
CA LEU A 233 -0.38 -10.84 -0.23
C LEU A 233 -1.38 -11.17 0.87
N ALA A 234 -1.57 -12.45 1.21
CA ALA A 234 -2.55 -12.89 2.19
C ALA A 234 -2.28 -12.34 3.60
N PHE A 235 -1.02 -12.34 4.02
CA PHE A 235 -0.61 -11.87 5.35
C PHE A 235 -0.12 -10.41 5.36
N ASN A 236 -0.16 -9.71 4.22
CA ASN A 236 0.23 -8.29 4.14
C ASN A 236 -0.48 -7.43 5.19
N MET A 237 -1.76 -7.72 5.47
CA MET A 237 -2.55 -6.93 6.41
C MET A 237 -2.08 -7.05 7.87
N CYS A 238 -1.38 -8.12 8.27
CA CYS A 238 -0.95 -8.33 9.66
C CYS A 238 0.57 -8.19 9.85
N ARG A 239 1.31 -7.95 8.78
CA ARG A 239 2.76 -7.78 8.80
C ARG A 239 3.14 -6.31 8.65
N VAL A 240 4.22 -5.93 9.33
CA VAL A 240 4.85 -4.61 9.20
C VAL A 240 5.19 -4.36 7.73
N VAL A 241 4.90 -3.15 7.25
CA VAL A 241 5.33 -2.68 5.92
C VAL A 241 6.62 -1.89 6.08
N ASP A 242 7.73 -2.41 5.59
CA ASP A 242 9.00 -1.70 5.46
C ASP A 242 9.09 -1.04 4.09
N TRP A 243 8.38 0.08 3.93
CA TRP A 243 8.38 0.83 2.68
C TRP A 243 9.72 1.52 2.44
N ARG A 244 10.36 2.05 3.49
CA ARG A 244 11.68 2.66 3.42
C ARG A 244 12.72 1.68 2.86
N GLY A 245 12.73 0.44 3.36
CA GLY A 245 13.58 -0.63 2.88
C GLY A 245 13.20 -1.11 1.47
N THR A 246 11.91 -1.10 1.13
CA THR A 246 11.43 -1.45 -0.23
C THR A 246 11.97 -0.49 -1.28
N VAL A 247 11.86 0.82 -1.03
CA VAL A 247 12.40 1.87 -1.91
C VAL A 247 13.93 1.79 -1.97
N GLN A 248 14.60 1.55 -0.82
CA GLN A 248 16.05 1.31 -0.78
C GLN A 248 16.47 0.15 -1.68
N SER A 249 15.77 -0.98 -1.55
CA SER A 249 16.05 -2.18 -2.32
C SER A 249 15.86 -1.96 -3.81
N ALA A 250 14.93 -1.09 -4.24
CA ALA A 250 14.79 -0.75 -5.64
C ALA A 250 15.99 0.07 -6.12
N TYR A 251 16.36 1.11 -5.38
CA TYR A 251 17.48 1.99 -5.72
C TYR A 251 18.82 1.24 -5.81
N GLU A 252 19.10 0.35 -4.85
CA GLU A 252 20.30 -0.51 -4.83
C GLU A 252 20.37 -1.50 -5.99
N ARG A 253 19.22 -1.79 -6.63
CA ARG A 253 19.11 -2.65 -7.81
C ARG A 253 19.25 -1.88 -9.12
N GLY A 254 19.63 -0.61 -9.06
CA GLY A 254 19.83 0.22 -10.25
C GLY A 254 18.55 0.89 -10.75
N VAL A 255 17.46 0.88 -9.98
CA VAL A 255 16.29 1.69 -10.31
C VAL A 255 16.64 3.16 -10.17
N ARG A 256 16.37 3.95 -11.21
CA ARG A 256 16.60 5.41 -11.25
C ARG A 256 15.38 6.21 -11.66
N LEU A 257 14.29 5.54 -12.02
CA LEU A 257 12.98 6.15 -12.21
C LEU A 257 11.93 5.45 -11.35
N GLN A 258 11.26 6.21 -10.48
CA GLN A 258 10.04 5.77 -9.82
C GLN A 258 8.84 6.56 -10.34
N ILE A 259 7.78 5.87 -10.74
CA ILE A 259 6.49 6.48 -11.04
C ILE A 259 5.45 5.97 -10.02
N GLU A 260 4.85 6.88 -9.26
CA GLU A 260 3.70 6.58 -8.40
C GLU A 260 2.43 6.67 -9.22
N LEU A 261 1.70 5.56 -9.27
CA LEU A 261 0.40 5.47 -9.93
C LEU A 261 -0.67 6.12 -9.05
N PRO A 262 -1.76 6.63 -9.66
CA PRO A 262 -2.76 7.39 -8.94
C PRO A 262 -3.48 6.52 -7.90
N PRO A 263 -4.09 7.16 -6.89
CA PRO A 263 -4.18 8.60 -6.68
C PRO A 263 -3.03 9.19 -5.84
N GLY A 264 -2.75 10.47 -6.03
CA GLY A 264 -1.87 11.26 -5.18
C GLY A 264 -0.38 11.17 -5.50
N ALA A 265 0.43 11.61 -4.53
CA ALA A 265 1.88 11.77 -4.66
C ALA A 265 2.64 11.41 -3.36
N VAL A 266 2.04 10.58 -2.49
CA VAL A 266 2.58 10.29 -1.15
C VAL A 266 3.87 9.47 -1.27
N LEU A 267 3.86 8.40 -2.08
CA LEU A 267 5.01 7.52 -2.26
C LEU A 267 6.15 8.22 -3.01
N THR A 268 5.83 9.17 -3.88
CA THR A 268 6.77 10.07 -4.54
C THR A 268 7.50 10.90 -3.50
N GLY A 269 6.77 11.50 -2.55
CA GLY A 269 7.37 12.23 -1.42
C GLY A 269 8.30 11.37 -0.57
N LEU A 270 7.88 10.15 -0.22
CA LEU A 270 8.67 9.21 0.57
C LEU A 270 9.96 8.75 -0.14
N ALA A 271 9.94 8.62 -1.46
CA ALA A 271 11.08 8.13 -2.23
C ALA A 271 12.18 9.19 -2.48
N ARG A 272 11.87 10.49 -2.39
CA ARG A 272 12.79 11.58 -2.74
C ARG A 272 14.15 11.51 -2.05
N ARG A 273 14.19 11.10 -0.78
CA ARG A 273 15.44 11.01 -0.01
C ARG A 273 16.29 9.79 -0.38
N VAL A 274 15.69 8.76 -0.97
CA VAL A 274 16.40 7.55 -1.39
C VAL A 274 16.92 7.71 -2.82
N PHE A 275 16.13 8.35 -3.69
CA PHE A 275 16.45 8.56 -5.10
C PHE A 275 17.31 9.82 -5.31
N GLU A 276 18.47 9.90 -4.64
CA GLU A 276 19.37 11.06 -4.74
C GLU A 276 19.84 11.35 -6.17
N GLN A 277 20.10 10.30 -6.95
CA GLN A 277 20.54 10.36 -8.35
C GLN A 277 19.50 9.81 -9.32
N GLY A 278 18.21 9.94 -9.00
CA GLY A 278 17.12 9.45 -9.83
C GLY A 278 15.95 10.42 -9.94
N THR A 279 14.96 10.04 -10.74
CA THR A 279 13.72 10.77 -10.94
C THR A 279 12.59 10.06 -10.19
N VAL A 280 11.81 10.82 -9.41
CA VAL A 280 10.57 10.35 -8.79
C VAL A 280 9.42 11.22 -9.26
N MET A 281 8.35 10.61 -9.76
CA MET A 281 7.23 11.32 -10.37
C MET A 281 5.90 10.68 -9.98
N ALA A 282 4.89 11.51 -9.70
CA ALA A 282 3.52 11.05 -9.56
C ALA A 282 2.84 11.07 -10.93
N PHE A 283 2.00 10.08 -11.20
CA PHE A 283 1.14 10.04 -12.38
C PHE A 283 0.15 11.20 -12.36
N ASP A 284 -0.43 11.49 -11.19
CA ASP A 284 -1.33 12.62 -11.00
C ASP A 284 -0.60 13.95 -11.26
N GLY A 285 -1.15 14.73 -12.19
CA GLY A 285 -0.59 16.02 -12.61
C GLY A 285 0.52 15.93 -13.66
N ALA A 286 0.98 14.73 -14.02
CA ALA A 286 1.89 14.53 -15.15
C ALA A 286 1.11 14.26 -16.45
N ARG A 287 1.71 14.63 -17.59
CA ARG A 287 1.17 14.24 -18.90
C ARG A 287 1.56 12.80 -19.20
N LEU A 288 0.63 12.01 -19.76
CA LEU A 288 0.87 10.60 -20.09
C LEU A 288 2.06 10.41 -21.03
N ASP A 289 2.21 11.27 -22.04
CA ASP A 289 3.33 11.23 -22.99
C ASP A 289 4.69 11.45 -22.31
N THR A 290 4.74 12.26 -21.26
CA THR A 290 5.95 12.49 -20.46
C THR A 290 6.32 11.24 -19.65
N LEU A 291 5.34 10.61 -18.99
CA LEU A 291 5.56 9.36 -18.24
C LEU A 291 6.06 8.24 -19.17
N GLN A 292 5.45 8.12 -20.35
CA GLN A 292 5.85 7.14 -21.35
C GLN A 292 7.23 7.41 -21.94
N ALA A 293 7.60 8.67 -22.13
CA ALA A 293 8.94 9.04 -22.60
C ALA A 293 10.01 8.66 -21.56
N LEU A 294 9.77 8.97 -20.28
CA LEU A 294 10.68 8.62 -19.18
C LEU A 294 10.87 7.10 -19.06
N LEU A 295 9.79 6.31 -19.15
CA LEU A 295 9.88 4.84 -19.12
C LEU A 295 10.70 4.29 -20.29
N ARG A 296 10.52 4.83 -21.50
CA ARG A 296 11.29 4.40 -22.69
C ARG A 296 12.77 4.76 -22.58
N GLU A 297 13.07 5.98 -22.12
CA GLU A 297 14.44 6.44 -21.95
C GLU A 297 15.22 5.52 -21.01
N GLU A 298 14.64 5.19 -19.84
CA GLU A 298 15.29 4.30 -18.88
C GLU A 298 15.48 2.89 -19.42
N GLY A 299 14.48 2.32 -20.09
CA GLY A 299 14.57 0.99 -20.71
C GLY A 299 15.56 0.91 -21.88
N SER A 300 16.00 2.05 -22.43
CA SER A 300 17.01 2.10 -23.51
C SER A 300 18.45 2.32 -23.03
N ARG A 301 18.64 2.62 -21.75
CA ARG A 301 19.94 2.85 -21.10
C ARG A 301 20.47 1.59 -20.45
#